data_AF-A0A822A1K9-F1
#
_entry.id   AF-A0A822A1K9-F1
#
_cell.length_a   1.000
_cell.length_b   1.000
_cell.length_c   1.000
_cell.angle_alpha   90.00
_cell.angle_beta   90.00
_cell.angle_gamma   90.00
#
_symmetry.space_group_name_H-M   'P 1'
#
loop_
_entity.id
_entity.type
_entity.pdbx_description
1 polymer ?
#
loop_
_entity_poly.entity_id
_entity_poly.type
_entity_poly.pdbx_seq_one_letter_code
_entity_poly.pdbx_strand_id
1 'polypeptide(L)'
;SPENSLEQLLNAVHAEIRRREAHDADARKRKDQIKKEYQPLHSDLYTFQPKFLSENFKQLCSQPKFSSEYLKKLGNGIFSMPVFTNDFCTQFIEELKHFEASPMPKGRPNTMNNYGILLDELGFTSFIDELRNQYLNPLAQALYGEEYIGATGLDSHKAFVVSYKIDQDVDLDYHYDNAEITFNVSLGDQFEGGDLYFGTMAKAHRTAFSNFTCRKQKEIKKIGSN
;
A
#
# COMPACT_ATOMS: atom_id res chain seq x y z
N SER A 1 11.16 -22.47 36.56
CA SER A 1 10.10 -23.46 36.86
C SER A 1 8.95 -23.26 35.89
N PRO A 2 8.22 -24.31 35.47
CA PRO A 2 7.09 -24.23 34.54
C PRO A 2 6.01 -23.21 34.95
N GLU A 3 5.81 -23.02 36.26
CA GLU A 3 4.86 -22.04 36.81
C GLU A 3 5.22 -20.58 36.47
N ASN A 4 6.52 -20.25 36.47
CA ASN A 4 7.01 -18.92 36.08
C ASN A 4 6.79 -18.68 34.57
N SER A 5 6.77 -19.74 33.75
CA SER A 5 6.46 -19.66 32.33
C SER A 5 4.96 -19.47 32.06
N LEU A 6 4.08 -20.05 32.88
CA LEU A 6 2.63 -19.89 32.75
C LEU A 6 2.18 -18.48 33.16
N GLU A 7 2.74 -17.95 34.25
CA GLU A 7 2.47 -16.59 34.72
C GLU A 7 2.92 -15.53 33.69
N GLN A 8 4.10 -15.73 33.08
CA GLN A 8 4.59 -14.89 31.99
C GLN A 8 3.66 -14.92 30.77
N LEU A 9 3.20 -16.12 30.37
CA LEU A 9 2.25 -16.27 29.27
C LEU A 9 0.91 -15.59 29.57
N LEU A 10 0.37 -15.77 30.77
CA LEU A 10 -0.89 -15.16 31.18
C LEU A 10 -0.80 -13.62 31.19
N ASN A 11 0.32 -13.08 31.67
CA ASN A 11 0.59 -11.65 31.64
C ASN A 11 0.70 -11.11 30.21
N ALA A 12 1.37 -11.84 29.31
CA ALA A 12 1.45 -11.49 27.90
C ALA A 12 0.07 -11.48 27.22
N VAL A 13 -0.78 -12.49 27.51
CA VAL A 13 -2.15 -12.56 26.98
C VAL A 13 -3.00 -11.41 27.50
N HIS A 14 -2.97 -11.12 28.81
CA HIS A 14 -3.70 -9.98 29.37
C HIS A 14 -3.22 -8.63 28.82
N ALA A 15 -1.91 -8.49 28.59
CA ALA A 15 -1.36 -7.30 27.95
C ALA A 15 -1.86 -7.16 26.51
N GLU A 16 -1.90 -8.25 25.75
CA GLU A 16 -2.40 -8.26 24.37
C GLU A 16 -3.91 -7.96 24.29
N ILE A 17 -4.72 -8.47 25.22
CA ILE A 17 -6.15 -8.14 25.31
C ILE A 17 -6.34 -6.64 25.55
N ARG A 18 -5.68 -6.09 26.58
CA ARG A 18 -5.76 -4.65 26.89
C ARG A 18 -5.31 -3.79 25.70
N ARG A 19 -4.25 -4.22 25.01
CA ARG A 19 -3.74 -3.53 23.81
C ARG A 19 -4.81 -3.49 22.71
N ARG A 20 -5.53 -4.59 22.47
CA ARG A 20 -6.61 -4.65 21.46
C ARG A 20 -7.82 -3.82 21.86
N GLU A 21 -8.20 -3.83 23.14
CA GLU A 21 -9.29 -3.01 23.66
C GLU A 21 -8.98 -1.50 23.52
N ALA A 22 -7.74 -1.10 23.76
CA ALA A 22 -7.31 0.30 23.66
C ALA A 22 -7.01 0.75 22.22
N HIS A 23 -6.73 -0.19 21.31
CA HIS A 23 -6.20 0.09 19.97
C HIS A 23 -7.01 1.16 19.20
N ASP A 24 -8.33 1.00 19.17
CA ASP A 24 -9.21 1.90 18.41
C ASP A 24 -9.32 3.27 19.08
N ALA A 25 -9.30 3.32 20.41
CA ALA A 25 -9.30 4.57 21.17
C ALA A 25 -8.00 5.34 20.95
N ASP A 26 -6.86 4.64 20.96
CA ASP A 26 -5.55 5.24 20.70
C ASP A 26 -5.43 5.72 19.25
N ALA A 27 -5.93 4.95 18.28
CA ALA A 27 -5.98 5.35 16.88
C ALA A 27 -6.83 6.61 16.67
N ARG A 28 -8.00 6.69 17.31
CA ARG A 28 -8.83 7.92 17.30
C ARG A 28 -8.08 9.11 17.91
N LYS A 29 -7.45 8.93 19.06
CA LYS A 29 -6.67 9.99 19.72
C LYS A 29 -5.53 10.51 18.83
N ARG A 30 -4.80 9.60 18.16
CA ARG A 30 -3.74 9.98 17.20
C ARG A 30 -4.31 10.78 16.04
N LYS A 31 -5.39 10.29 15.41
CA LYS A 31 -6.10 10.98 14.33
C LYS A 31 -6.51 12.40 14.72
N ASP A 32 -7.13 12.54 15.89
CA ASP A 32 -7.59 13.85 16.37
C ASP A 32 -6.42 14.81 16.63
N GLN A 33 -5.33 14.31 17.19
CA GLN A 33 -4.12 15.10 17.42
C GLN A 33 -3.47 15.53 16.11
N ILE A 34 -3.24 14.59 15.18
CA ILE A 34 -2.64 14.87 13.86
C ILE A 34 -3.48 15.92 13.14
N LYS A 35 -4.80 15.72 13.06
CA LYS A 35 -5.73 16.65 12.40
C LYS A 35 -5.67 18.07 12.99
N LYS A 36 -5.39 18.20 14.28
CA LYS A 36 -5.37 19.49 14.99
C LYS A 36 -4.01 20.19 14.89
N GLU A 37 -2.92 19.43 14.97
CA GLU A 37 -1.58 19.98 15.23
C GLU A 37 -0.63 19.87 14.04
N TYR A 38 -0.82 18.91 13.15
CA TYR A 38 0.03 18.74 11.98
C TYR A 38 -0.27 19.81 10.93
N GLN A 39 0.78 20.36 10.33
CA GLN A 39 0.69 21.32 9.23
C GLN A 39 1.22 20.66 7.95
N PRO A 40 0.35 20.30 7.01
CA PRO A 40 0.73 19.71 5.74
C PRO A 40 1.73 20.59 4.97
N LEU A 41 2.70 19.96 4.31
CA LEU A 41 3.56 20.63 3.34
C LEU A 41 2.80 20.85 2.02
N HIS A 42 2.01 19.86 1.62
CA HIS A 42 1.22 19.85 0.39
C HIS A 42 -0.26 19.59 0.71
N SER A 43 -0.97 20.63 1.18
CA SER A 43 -2.38 20.52 1.58
C SER A 43 -3.31 20.00 0.48
N ASP A 44 -2.98 20.29 -0.79
CA ASP A 44 -3.78 19.88 -1.95
C ASP A 44 -3.82 18.36 -2.16
N LEU A 45 -2.89 17.60 -1.58
CA LEU A 45 -2.84 16.14 -1.71
C LEU A 45 -3.94 15.42 -0.92
N TYR A 46 -4.46 16.05 0.14
CA TYR A 46 -5.44 15.44 1.04
C TYR A 46 -6.83 15.33 0.43
N THR A 47 -7.08 16.07 -0.65
CA THR A 47 -8.29 15.95 -1.46
C THR A 47 -7.95 15.30 -2.78
N PHE A 48 -8.57 14.16 -3.09
CA PHE A 48 -8.33 13.46 -4.33
C PHE A 48 -8.66 14.34 -5.54
N GLN A 49 -7.78 14.31 -6.54
CA GLN A 49 -7.96 15.01 -7.80
C GLN A 49 -7.56 14.07 -8.96
N PRO A 50 -8.37 13.95 -10.03
CA PRO A 50 -8.05 13.12 -11.18
C PRO A 50 -6.72 13.46 -11.88
N LYS A 51 -6.15 14.64 -11.63
CA LYS A 51 -4.83 15.06 -12.14
C LYS A 51 -3.67 14.26 -11.55
N PHE A 52 -3.88 13.61 -10.40
CA PHE A 52 -2.87 12.78 -9.75
C PHE A 52 -2.68 11.44 -10.47
N LEU A 53 -3.68 11.00 -11.24
CA LEU A 53 -3.65 9.77 -12.01
C LEU A 53 -3.09 10.00 -13.40
N SER A 54 -2.31 9.03 -13.89
CA SER A 54 -1.89 8.97 -15.28
C SER A 54 -3.10 8.81 -16.20
N GLU A 55 -3.02 9.38 -17.41
CA GLU A 55 -4.10 9.28 -18.40
C GLU A 55 -4.41 7.82 -18.75
N ASN A 56 -3.38 6.98 -18.89
CA ASN A 56 -3.54 5.58 -19.24
C ASN A 56 -4.31 4.81 -18.16
N PHE A 57 -4.05 5.09 -16.88
CA PHE A 57 -4.79 4.48 -15.78
C PHE A 57 -6.27 4.88 -15.79
N LYS A 58 -6.56 6.18 -15.96
CA LYS A 58 -7.94 6.68 -16.05
C LYS A 58 -8.71 6.03 -17.21
N GLN A 59 -8.06 5.91 -18.37
CA GLN A 59 -8.63 5.23 -19.53
C GLN A 59 -8.91 3.76 -19.23
N LEU A 60 -7.97 3.05 -18.60
CA LEU A 60 -8.13 1.64 -18.25
C LEU A 60 -9.31 1.40 -17.28
N CYS A 61 -9.47 2.27 -16.28
CA CYS A 61 -10.60 2.17 -15.34
C CYS A 61 -11.95 2.46 -16.00
N SER A 62 -11.99 3.35 -17.00
CA SER A 62 -13.23 3.74 -17.69
C SER A 62 -13.63 2.77 -18.80
N GLN A 63 -12.64 2.25 -19.52
CA GLN A 63 -12.79 1.25 -20.57
C GLN A 63 -11.64 0.25 -20.42
N PRO A 64 -11.87 -0.87 -19.72
CA PRO A 64 -10.88 -1.92 -19.56
C PRO A 64 -10.55 -2.58 -20.90
N LYS A 65 -9.73 -1.90 -21.70
CA LYS A 65 -9.15 -2.41 -22.93
C LYS A 65 -7.80 -2.95 -22.55
N PHE A 66 -7.71 -4.27 -22.54
CA PHE A 66 -6.50 -5.02 -22.26
C PHE A 66 -5.51 -4.86 -23.43
N SER A 67 -4.90 -3.68 -23.53
CA SER A 67 -3.71 -3.48 -24.34
C SER A 67 -2.50 -3.89 -23.53
N SER A 68 -1.65 -4.74 -24.11
CA SER A 68 -0.41 -5.21 -23.49
C SER A 68 0.59 -4.09 -23.19
N GLU A 69 0.38 -2.89 -23.74
CA GLU A 69 1.24 -1.74 -23.54
C GLU A 69 1.09 -1.11 -22.14
N TYR A 70 -0.15 -1.05 -21.61
CA TYR A 70 -0.45 -0.28 -20.39
C TYR A 70 -0.77 -1.16 -19.18
N LEU A 71 -1.35 -2.33 -19.42
CA LEU A 71 -1.69 -3.31 -18.39
C LEU A 71 -0.92 -4.60 -18.66
N LYS A 72 0.08 -4.88 -17.83
CA LYS A 72 0.90 -6.09 -17.93
C LYS A 72 0.32 -7.16 -17.02
N LYS A 73 -0.16 -8.26 -17.59
CA LYS A 73 -0.51 -9.46 -16.82
C LYS A 73 0.78 -10.20 -16.48
N LEU A 74 1.04 -10.32 -15.19
CA LEU A 74 2.26 -10.91 -14.64
C LEU A 74 2.07 -12.41 -14.31
N GLY A 75 0.82 -12.87 -14.20
CA GLY A 75 0.44 -14.27 -13.95
C GLY A 75 -0.41 -14.38 -12.68
N ASN A 76 -1.20 -15.47 -12.54
CA ASN A 76 -1.96 -15.77 -11.32
C ASN A 76 -2.78 -14.61 -10.72
N GLY A 77 -3.45 -13.81 -11.57
CA GLY A 77 -4.23 -12.66 -11.12
C GLY A 77 -3.40 -11.43 -10.73
N ILE A 78 -2.10 -11.43 -11.02
CA ILE A 78 -1.20 -10.30 -10.76
C ILE A 78 -1.11 -9.44 -12.01
N PHE A 79 -1.25 -8.13 -11.82
CA PHE A 79 -1.20 -7.13 -12.87
C PHE A 79 -0.29 -5.96 -12.47
N SER A 80 0.37 -5.36 -13.45
CA SER A 80 1.22 -4.18 -13.26
C SER A 80 0.86 -3.10 -14.28
N MET A 81 0.74 -1.86 -13.80
CA MET A 81 0.45 -0.69 -14.62
C MET A 81 0.96 0.60 -13.96
N PRO A 82 1.27 1.65 -14.74
CA PRO A 82 1.48 2.99 -14.18
C PRO A 82 0.15 3.55 -13.65
N VAL A 83 0.16 4.11 -12.44
CA VAL A 83 -1.06 4.62 -11.77
C VAL A 83 -0.98 6.13 -11.63
N PHE A 84 -0.06 6.61 -10.79
CA PHE A 84 0.07 8.02 -10.47
C PHE A 84 1.05 8.75 -11.39
N THR A 85 0.91 10.07 -11.47
CA THR A 85 1.87 10.94 -12.14
C THR A 85 3.14 11.10 -11.30
N ASN A 86 4.28 11.39 -11.96
CA ASN A 86 5.55 11.62 -11.25
C ASN A 86 5.48 12.83 -10.31
N ASP A 87 4.72 13.86 -10.70
CA ASP A 87 4.52 15.06 -9.90
C ASP A 87 3.80 14.73 -8.58
N PHE A 88 2.72 13.96 -8.66
CA PHE A 88 2.05 13.45 -7.45
C PHE A 88 2.99 12.61 -6.60
N CYS A 89 3.70 11.63 -7.18
CA CYS A 89 4.63 10.80 -6.41
C CYS A 89 5.71 11.63 -5.70
N THR A 90 6.22 12.67 -6.35
CA THR A 90 7.24 13.56 -5.78
C THR A 90 6.68 14.34 -4.59
N GLN A 91 5.57 15.06 -4.78
CA GLN A 91 4.93 15.82 -3.70
C GLN A 91 4.48 14.92 -2.55
N PHE A 92 3.97 13.72 -2.86
CA PHE A 92 3.54 12.77 -1.85
C PHE A 92 4.73 12.24 -1.03
N ILE A 93 5.87 11.94 -1.66
CA ILE A 93 7.09 11.58 -0.93
C ILE A 93 7.57 12.73 -0.02
N GLU A 94 7.53 13.97 -0.50
CA GLU A 94 7.89 15.14 0.30
C GLU A 94 6.97 15.29 1.52
N GLU A 95 5.66 15.16 1.32
CA GLU A 95 4.67 15.18 2.40
C GLU A 95 4.91 14.07 3.44
N LEU A 96 5.18 12.85 2.98
CA LEU A 96 5.45 11.72 3.86
C LEU A 96 6.73 11.94 4.69
N LYS A 97 7.79 12.48 4.08
CA LYS A 97 9.04 12.83 4.79
C LYS A 97 8.81 13.95 5.80
N HIS A 98 8.01 14.96 5.44
CA HIS A 98 7.64 16.06 6.33
C HIS A 98 6.85 15.55 7.54
N PHE A 99 5.87 14.67 7.33
CA PHE A 99 5.14 14.01 8.41
C PHE A 99 6.04 13.13 9.27
N GLU A 100 6.94 12.35 8.65
CA GLU A 100 7.88 11.48 9.37
C GLU A 100 8.80 12.28 10.31
N ALA A 101 9.29 13.44 9.85
CA ALA A 101 10.14 14.35 10.62
C ALA A 101 9.40 15.13 11.72
N SER A 102 8.05 15.17 11.68
CA SER A 102 7.24 15.88 12.66
C SER A 102 7.17 15.14 14.02
N PRO A 103 6.87 15.84 15.13
CA PRO A 103 6.68 15.21 16.45
C PRO A 103 5.32 14.49 16.58
N MET A 104 4.53 14.40 15.51
CA MET A 104 3.20 13.79 15.54
C MET A 104 3.26 12.31 15.90
N PRO A 105 2.27 11.79 16.65
CA PRO A 105 2.22 10.38 16.98
C PRO A 105 1.99 9.55 15.71
N LYS A 106 2.61 8.37 15.63
CA LYS A 106 2.57 7.49 14.46
C LYS A 106 2.14 6.10 14.89
N GLY A 107 1.04 5.59 14.34
CA GLY A 107 0.63 4.20 14.53
C GLY A 107 1.51 3.24 13.72
N ARG A 108 1.50 1.96 14.13
CA ARG A 108 2.20 0.90 13.39
C ARG A 108 1.34 0.41 12.20
N PRO A 109 1.89 0.33 10.98
CA PRO A 109 1.13 -0.12 9.81
C PRO A 109 0.53 -1.52 9.93
N ASN A 110 1.35 -2.49 10.35
CA ASN A 110 0.94 -3.87 10.58
C ASN A 110 1.89 -4.54 11.59
N THR A 111 1.71 -5.84 11.84
CA THR A 111 2.52 -6.60 12.80
C THR A 111 3.94 -6.90 12.33
N MET A 112 4.22 -6.76 11.03
CA MET A 112 5.52 -7.05 10.40
C MET A 112 6.34 -5.79 10.12
N ASN A 113 5.70 -4.63 10.03
CA ASN A 113 6.32 -3.35 9.74
C ASN A 113 6.33 -2.48 10.99
N ASN A 114 7.53 -2.28 11.55
CA ASN A 114 7.73 -1.39 12.68
C ASN A 114 7.69 0.08 12.25
N TYR A 115 7.99 0.35 10.98
CA TYR A 115 8.07 1.68 10.41
C TYR A 115 7.13 1.87 9.22
N GLY A 116 6.50 3.04 9.18
CA GLY A 116 5.60 3.44 8.11
C GLY A 116 4.54 4.42 8.59
N ILE A 117 3.66 4.80 7.68
CA ILE A 117 2.63 5.82 7.91
C ILE A 117 1.27 5.21 7.57
N LEU A 118 0.38 5.20 8.55
CA LEU A 118 -1.03 4.89 8.35
C LEU A 118 -1.72 6.09 7.67
N LEU A 119 -2.21 5.89 6.44
CA LEU A 119 -2.75 6.99 5.63
C LEU A 119 -4.08 7.51 6.16
N ASP A 120 -4.87 6.65 6.81
CA ASP A 120 -6.09 7.06 7.50
C ASP A 120 -5.81 7.91 8.74
N GLU A 121 -4.68 7.68 9.43
CA GLU A 121 -4.21 8.54 10.53
C GLU A 121 -3.71 9.89 10.03
N LEU A 122 -3.00 9.90 8.90
CA LEU A 122 -2.50 11.13 8.28
C LEU A 122 -3.65 12.01 7.75
N GLY A 123 -4.76 11.42 7.31
CA GLY A 123 -5.95 12.15 6.84
C GLY A 123 -6.34 11.86 5.39
N PHE A 124 -5.83 10.79 4.79
CA PHE A 124 -6.10 10.42 3.40
C PHE A 124 -7.30 9.48 3.23
N THR A 125 -8.13 9.24 4.26
CA THR A 125 -9.29 8.34 4.15
C THR A 125 -10.19 8.70 2.97
N SER A 126 -10.63 9.96 2.88
CA SER A 126 -11.50 10.41 1.78
C SER A 126 -10.81 10.35 0.42
N PHE A 127 -9.48 10.52 0.36
CA PHE A 127 -8.72 10.36 -0.86
C PHE A 127 -8.78 8.91 -1.36
N ILE A 128 -8.56 7.95 -0.45
CA ILE A 128 -8.54 6.53 -0.78
C ILE A 128 -9.95 6.02 -1.09
N ASP A 129 -10.98 6.50 -0.37
CA ASP A 129 -12.38 6.22 -0.68
C ASP A 129 -12.72 6.62 -2.11
N GLU A 130 -12.34 7.82 -2.54
CA GLU A 130 -12.60 8.33 -3.89
C GLU A 130 -11.85 7.52 -4.95
N LEU A 131 -10.55 7.25 -4.72
CA LEU A 131 -9.73 6.40 -5.61
C LEU A 131 -10.33 5.00 -5.76
N ARG A 132 -10.76 4.39 -4.64
CA ARG A 132 -11.36 3.06 -4.63
C ARG A 132 -12.66 3.07 -5.41
N ASN A 133 -13.58 3.96 -5.06
CA ASN A 133 -14.94 3.96 -5.58
C ASN A 133 -14.96 4.27 -7.08
N GLN A 134 -14.15 5.24 -7.54
CA GLN A 134 -14.21 5.71 -8.93
C GLN A 134 -13.29 4.94 -9.88
N TYR A 135 -12.19 4.37 -9.40
CA TYR A 135 -11.16 3.80 -10.29
C TYR A 135 -10.86 2.33 -9.97
N LEU A 136 -10.60 1.98 -8.71
CA LEU A 136 -10.18 0.62 -8.38
C LEU A 136 -11.34 -0.38 -8.42
N ASN A 137 -12.54 -0.01 -7.98
CA ASN A 137 -13.71 -0.88 -8.03
C ASN A 137 -14.08 -1.30 -9.46
N PRO A 138 -14.28 -0.37 -10.42
CA PRO A 138 -14.55 -0.74 -11.81
C PRO A 138 -13.43 -1.59 -12.42
N LEU A 139 -12.16 -1.25 -12.12
CA LEU A 139 -11.01 -2.00 -12.61
C LEU A 139 -11.00 -3.42 -12.04
N ALA A 140 -11.18 -3.58 -10.72
CA ALA A 140 -11.21 -4.87 -10.05
C ALA A 140 -12.32 -5.77 -10.61
N GLN A 141 -13.53 -5.23 -10.77
CA GLN A 141 -14.65 -5.97 -11.38
C GLN A 141 -14.31 -6.44 -12.80
N ALA A 142 -13.64 -5.60 -13.60
CA ALA A 142 -13.23 -5.97 -14.95
C ALA A 142 -12.09 -7.00 -14.99
N LEU A 143 -11.16 -6.97 -14.03
CA LEU A 143 -10.00 -7.86 -13.98
C LEU A 143 -10.32 -9.25 -13.41
N TYR A 144 -11.18 -9.29 -12.39
CA TYR A 144 -11.42 -10.49 -11.58
C TYR A 144 -12.86 -10.99 -11.67
N GLY A 145 -13.82 -10.15 -12.05
CA GLY A 145 -15.24 -10.49 -12.11
C GLY A 145 -15.95 -10.36 -10.76
N GLU A 146 -17.29 -10.28 -10.82
CA GLU A 146 -18.14 -10.09 -9.63
C GLU A 146 -18.04 -11.22 -8.61
N GLU A 147 -17.67 -12.44 -9.02
CA GLU A 147 -17.49 -13.59 -8.14
C GLU A 147 -16.42 -13.34 -7.05
N TYR A 148 -15.34 -12.63 -7.41
CA TYR A 148 -14.22 -12.36 -6.50
C TYR A 148 -14.36 -11.04 -5.77
N ILE A 149 -15.01 -10.05 -6.39
CA ILE A 149 -15.12 -8.67 -5.84
C ILE A 149 -16.41 -8.48 -5.03
N GLY A 150 -17.39 -9.35 -5.24
CA GLY A 150 -18.73 -9.19 -4.67
C GLY A 150 -19.59 -8.19 -5.44
N ALA A 151 -20.91 -8.35 -5.33
CA ALA A 151 -21.88 -7.53 -6.04
C ALA A 151 -21.85 -6.04 -5.64
N THR A 152 -21.35 -5.72 -4.44
CA THR A 152 -21.27 -4.36 -3.92
C THR A 152 -19.94 -3.67 -4.20
N GLY A 153 -18.95 -4.39 -4.75
CA GLY A 153 -17.59 -3.87 -4.89
C GLY A 153 -16.77 -3.96 -3.59
N LEU A 154 -15.52 -3.47 -3.64
CA LEU A 154 -14.67 -3.27 -2.47
C LEU A 154 -15.27 -2.15 -1.61
N ASP A 155 -15.45 -2.42 -0.31
CA ASP A 155 -16.22 -1.56 0.61
C ASP A 155 -15.38 -0.94 1.73
N SER A 156 -14.16 -1.44 1.93
CA SER A 156 -13.24 -1.01 2.98
C SER A 156 -11.82 -0.94 2.43
N HIS A 157 -10.92 -0.32 3.19
CA HIS A 157 -9.51 -0.27 2.84
C HIS A 157 -8.65 -0.16 4.10
N LYS A 158 -7.45 -0.73 4.03
CA LYS A 158 -6.36 -0.44 4.95
C LYS A 158 -5.18 0.07 4.14
N ALA A 159 -4.92 1.37 4.22
CA ALA A 159 -3.92 2.05 3.40
C ALA A 159 -2.77 2.55 4.27
N PHE A 160 -1.55 2.18 3.88
CA PHE A 160 -0.34 2.57 4.59
C PHE A 160 0.84 2.65 3.64
N VAL A 161 1.84 3.44 4.04
CA VAL A 161 3.13 3.53 3.37
C VAL A 161 4.17 2.84 4.24
N VAL A 162 5.00 2.01 3.61
CA VAL A 162 6.17 1.39 4.25
C VAL A 162 7.41 2.17 3.82
N SER A 163 8.27 2.49 4.78
CA SER A 163 9.55 3.14 4.52
C SER A 163 10.65 2.12 4.79
N TYR A 164 11.35 1.72 3.73
CA TYR A 164 12.52 0.84 3.85
C TYR A 164 13.77 1.71 3.93
N LYS A 165 14.40 1.76 5.10
CA LYS A 165 15.72 2.36 5.30
C LYS A 165 16.74 1.25 5.47
N ILE A 166 17.97 1.47 5.00
CA ILE A 166 19.11 0.61 5.31
C ILE A 166 19.19 0.53 6.85
N ASP A 167 19.26 -0.69 7.40
CA ASP A 167 19.21 -1.02 8.84
C ASP A 167 17.81 -0.97 9.52
N GLN A 168 16.72 -0.85 8.77
CA GLN A 168 15.34 -1.08 9.26
C GLN A 168 14.81 -2.44 8.80
N ASP A 169 13.49 -2.69 8.87
CA ASP A 169 12.85 -3.97 8.54
C ASP A 169 13.28 -4.47 7.14
N VAL A 170 14.34 -5.28 7.07
CA VAL A 170 15.02 -5.70 5.83
C VAL A 170 14.49 -7.01 5.26
N ASP A 171 13.63 -7.72 5.99
CA ASP A 171 13.04 -8.98 5.55
C ASP A 171 11.59 -9.09 6.03
N LEU A 172 10.66 -9.34 5.10
CA LEU A 172 9.29 -9.72 5.41
C LEU A 172 9.09 -11.18 5.06
N ASP A 173 8.72 -11.98 6.06
CA ASP A 173 8.31 -13.35 5.86
C ASP A 173 7.10 -13.43 4.90
N TYR A 174 6.99 -14.56 4.20
CA TYR A 174 5.80 -14.85 3.40
C TYR A 174 4.54 -14.80 4.25
N HIS A 175 3.58 -14.00 3.80
CA HIS A 175 2.29 -13.83 4.46
C HIS A 175 1.19 -13.62 3.42
N TYR A 176 -0.04 -13.61 3.91
CA TYR A 176 -1.20 -13.20 3.13
C TYR A 176 -1.69 -11.86 3.66
N ASP A 177 -2.11 -11.00 2.75
CA ASP A 177 -2.87 -9.83 3.11
C ASP A 177 -4.30 -10.24 3.45
N ASN A 178 -4.87 -9.60 4.48
CA ASN A 178 -6.28 -9.75 4.81
C ASN A 178 -7.12 -8.80 3.92
N ALA A 179 -7.16 -9.09 2.62
CA ALA A 179 -7.89 -8.33 1.61
C ALA A 179 -8.23 -9.22 0.40
N GLU A 180 -9.31 -8.88 -0.32
CA GLU A 180 -9.64 -9.50 -1.61
C GLU A 180 -8.64 -9.09 -2.70
N ILE A 181 -8.19 -7.83 -2.65
CA ILE A 181 -7.17 -7.26 -3.55
C ILE A 181 -6.20 -6.41 -2.74
N THR A 182 -4.91 -6.61 -2.99
CA THR A 182 -3.86 -5.67 -2.56
C THR A 182 -3.42 -4.78 -3.71
N PHE A 183 -3.49 -3.47 -3.50
CA PHE A 183 -2.95 -2.47 -4.42
C PHE A 183 -1.60 -1.95 -3.91
N ASN A 184 -0.52 -2.39 -4.55
CA ASN A 184 0.84 -2.00 -4.19
C ASN A 184 1.39 -0.97 -5.19
N VAL A 185 1.87 0.16 -4.67
CA VAL A 185 2.37 1.28 -5.46
C VAL A 185 3.80 1.60 -5.05
N SER A 186 4.73 1.51 -6.00
CA SER A 186 6.07 2.05 -5.83
C SER A 186 6.04 3.57 -6.04
N LEU A 187 6.40 4.32 -4.99
CA LEU A 187 6.40 5.80 -5.03
C LEU A 187 7.74 6.38 -5.48
N GLY A 188 8.85 5.71 -5.15
CA GLY A 188 10.22 6.19 -5.41
C GLY A 188 10.86 5.59 -6.66
N ASP A 189 11.95 6.20 -7.11
CA ASP A 189 12.69 5.81 -8.33
C ASP A 189 14.20 5.56 -8.10
N GLN A 190 14.68 5.79 -6.88
CA GLN A 190 16.10 5.71 -6.49
C GLN A 190 16.28 4.69 -5.36
N PHE A 191 16.16 3.40 -5.67
CA PHE A 191 16.49 2.33 -4.74
C PHE A 191 17.04 1.10 -5.47
N GLU A 192 17.91 0.36 -4.79
CA GLU A 192 18.34 -0.99 -5.18
C GLU A 192 17.66 -1.99 -4.23
N GLY A 193 17.08 -3.07 -4.79
CA GLY A 193 16.27 -4.04 -4.05
C GLY A 193 14.77 -3.75 -4.10
N GLY A 194 14.01 -4.19 -3.09
CA GLY A 194 12.55 -3.99 -2.99
C GLY A 194 11.72 -4.87 -3.92
N ASP A 195 12.26 -6.01 -4.36
CA ASP A 195 11.54 -6.98 -5.18
C ASP A 195 10.37 -7.60 -4.39
N LEU A 196 9.22 -7.74 -5.05
CA LEU A 196 8.09 -8.47 -4.49
C LEU A 196 8.06 -9.89 -5.06
N TYR A 197 8.11 -10.87 -4.17
CA TYR A 197 8.09 -12.29 -4.50
C TYR A 197 6.71 -12.88 -4.23
N PHE A 198 6.15 -13.56 -5.22
CA PHE A 198 4.88 -14.28 -5.07
C PHE A 198 5.16 -15.78 -4.97
N GLY A 199 4.84 -16.36 -3.81
CA GLY A 199 4.90 -17.80 -3.57
C GLY A 199 3.61 -18.51 -3.99
N THR A 200 3.69 -19.81 -4.26
CA THR A 200 2.49 -20.63 -4.54
C THR A 200 1.82 -21.10 -3.26
N MET A 201 0.49 -21.29 -3.29
CA MET A 201 -0.30 -21.80 -2.15
C MET A 201 -0.03 -23.26 -1.78
N ALA A 202 0.88 -23.95 -2.47
CA ALA A 202 1.16 -25.36 -2.23
C ALA A 202 2.07 -25.53 -1.01
N LYS A 203 1.53 -26.18 0.04
CA LYS A 203 2.31 -26.67 1.19
C LYS A 203 3.58 -27.39 0.71
N ALA A 204 4.71 -26.96 1.27
CA ALA A 204 6.02 -27.60 1.29
C ALA A 204 6.68 -27.85 -0.08
N HIS A 205 7.82 -27.18 -0.29
CA HIS A 205 8.83 -27.45 -1.30
C HIS A 205 8.33 -27.55 -2.75
N ARG A 206 8.34 -26.42 -3.47
CA ARG A 206 9.04 -26.32 -4.76
C ARG A 206 9.15 -24.87 -5.23
N THR A 207 10.37 -24.58 -5.65
CA THR A 207 10.92 -23.38 -6.27
C THR A 207 10.11 -22.96 -7.50
N ALA A 208 9.21 -21.99 -7.34
CA ALA A 208 8.65 -21.23 -8.46
C ALA A 208 8.67 -19.76 -8.05
N PHE A 209 9.78 -19.09 -8.39
CA PHE A 209 9.95 -17.67 -8.14
C PHE A 209 9.47 -16.91 -9.38
N SER A 210 8.47 -16.06 -9.21
CA SER A 210 8.20 -14.98 -10.16
C SER A 210 8.65 -13.67 -9.50
N ASN A 211 9.80 -13.15 -9.97
CA ASN A 211 10.36 -11.89 -9.50
C ASN A 211 9.72 -10.75 -10.29
N PHE A 212 9.15 -9.78 -9.59
CA PHE A 212 8.68 -8.55 -10.22
C PHE A 212 9.41 -7.36 -9.62
N THR A 213 10.37 -6.85 -10.39
CA THR A 213 11.00 -5.58 -10.10
C THR A 213 10.16 -4.47 -10.71
N CYS A 214 9.67 -3.54 -9.89
CA CYS A 214 9.04 -2.32 -10.37
C CYS A 214 10.13 -1.40 -10.99
N ARG A 215 10.47 -1.61 -12.26
CA ARG A 215 11.33 -0.68 -13.03
C ARG A 215 10.47 0.13 -13.98
N LYS A 216 10.64 1.45 -14.00
CA LYS A 216 10.26 2.25 -15.16
C LYS A 216 10.95 1.67 -16.39
N GLN A 217 10.18 1.40 -17.45
CA GLN A 217 10.74 1.31 -18.80
C GLN A 217 11.37 2.67 -19.12
N LYS A 218 12.70 2.78 -19.02
CA LYS A 218 13.43 3.74 -19.84
C LYS A 218 13.35 3.22 -21.26
N GLU A 219 12.38 3.72 -22.03
CA GLU A 219 12.48 3.66 -23.49
C GLU A 219 13.69 4.49 -23.91
N ILE A 220 14.83 3.85 -24.08
CA ILE A 220 15.91 4.42 -24.90
C ILE A 220 15.47 4.20 -26.34
N LYS A 221 14.71 5.15 -26.90
CA LYS A 221 14.66 5.33 -28.35
C LYS A 221 16.07 5.72 -28.79
N LYS A 222 16.87 4.74 -29.22
CA LYS A 222 17.96 5.01 -30.14
C LYS A 222 17.32 5.48 -31.45
N ILE A 223 17.18 6.79 -31.57
CA ILE A 223 16.94 7.45 -32.85
C ILE A 223 18.21 7.18 -33.66
N GLY A 224 18.09 6.31 -34.66
CA GLY A 224 19.10 6.17 -35.70
C GLY A 224 19.33 7.54 -36.34
N SER A 225 20.59 7.91 -36.46
CA SER A 225 21.03 8.98 -37.34
C SER A 225 21.97 8.34 -38.36
N ASN A 226 21.71 8.68 -39.63
CA ASN A 226 22.23 8.11 -40.88
C ASN A 226 23.74 7.78 -40.89
#